data_AF-A0AAD9J8M6-F1
#
_entry.id   AF-A0AAD9J8M6-F1
#
_cell.length_a   1.000
_cell.length_b   1.000
_cell.length_c   1.000
_cell.angle_alpha   90.00
_cell.angle_beta   90.00
_cell.angle_gamma   90.00
#
_symmetry.space_group_name_H-M   'P 1'
#
loop_
_entity.id
_entity.type
_entity.pdbx_description
1 polymer ?
#
loop_
_entity_poly.entity_id
_entity_poly.type
_entity_poly.pdbx_seq_one_letter_code
_entity_poly.pdbx_strand_id
1 'polypeptide(L)'
;MGLMVLQWQEGYEAVKWLSDYVTKIINFGYRGAAVVYGDPTMVLHPFVMMGLSLLIYVGAIMSILYYFGVTQLVAAKLAWAMAVVMGTTAIETMGVAANIMLNGAPAQHLLSGAVMSAPATIAIAKLSWPETTPERSLTKDVGTIKLSKGQERNVFEAAANGSAVAGRTVMTVVVNYISFMSILYFVDATLSWFGGRVGFPELSFEWLCSYIFYPVAFIIGIEVNQCRQIAKVIGLKVLTTEVYSYQRLGQLYDDGLFYSDKLAVFDSAESSPISKLITWIFDQIPKLVS
;
A
#
# COMPACT_ATOMS: atom_id res chain seq x y z
N MET A 1 -9.40 -5.03 -16.22
CA MET A 1 -8.10 -4.98 -15.50
C MET A 1 -7.83 -6.31 -14.78
N GLY A 2 -8.49 -6.63 -13.66
CA GLY A 2 -8.23 -7.88 -12.91
C GLY A 2 -8.36 -9.17 -13.74
N LEU A 3 -9.40 -9.29 -14.59
CA LEU A 3 -9.54 -10.42 -15.52
C LEU A 3 -8.41 -10.50 -16.56
N MET A 4 -7.96 -9.36 -17.10
CA MET A 4 -6.85 -9.33 -18.06
C MET A 4 -5.50 -9.66 -17.42
N VAL A 5 -5.28 -9.28 -16.16
CA VAL A 5 -4.01 -9.48 -15.46
C VAL A 5 -3.89 -10.87 -14.85
N LEU A 6 -5.00 -11.40 -14.30
CA LEU A 6 -4.97 -12.65 -13.52
C LEU A 6 -5.55 -13.86 -14.25
N GLN A 7 -6.42 -13.68 -15.26
CA GLN A 7 -7.03 -14.80 -15.97
C GLN A 7 -6.57 -14.96 -17.43
N TRP A 8 -6.08 -13.89 -18.07
CA TRP A 8 -5.48 -14.01 -19.39
C TRP A 8 -4.03 -14.46 -19.26
N GLN A 9 -3.69 -15.60 -19.85
CA GLN A 9 -2.34 -16.19 -19.82
C GLN A 9 -1.23 -15.20 -20.24
N GLU A 10 -1.41 -14.48 -21.35
CA GLU A 10 -0.47 -13.44 -21.81
C GLU A 10 -0.32 -12.29 -20.80
N GLY A 11 -1.42 -11.90 -20.14
CA GLY A 11 -1.41 -10.85 -19.12
C GLY A 11 -0.71 -11.29 -17.84
N TYR A 12 -0.91 -12.54 -17.42
CA TYR A 12 -0.21 -13.14 -16.29
C TYR A 12 1.30 -13.25 -16.56
N GLU A 13 1.69 -13.69 -17.76
CA GLU A 13 3.10 -13.79 -18.16
C GLU A 13 3.77 -12.42 -18.24
N ALA A 14 3.09 -11.40 -18.78
CA ALA A 14 3.61 -10.04 -18.81
C ALA A 14 3.84 -9.46 -17.40
N VAL A 15 2.91 -9.69 -16.47
CA VAL A 15 3.04 -9.23 -15.08
C VAL A 15 4.09 -10.02 -14.31
N LYS A 16 4.22 -11.32 -14.57
CA LYS A 16 5.29 -12.15 -14.01
C LYS A 16 6.66 -11.69 -14.50
N TRP A 17 6.81 -11.47 -15.81
CA TRP A 17 8.03 -10.90 -16.40
C TRP A 17 8.38 -9.58 -15.71
N LEU A 18 7.42 -8.65 -15.60
CA LEU A 18 7.67 -7.36 -14.97
C LEU A 18 8.06 -7.51 -13.48
N SER A 19 7.39 -8.41 -12.76
CA SER A 19 7.74 -8.73 -11.38
C SER A 19 9.18 -9.23 -11.25
N ASP A 20 9.60 -10.17 -12.10
CA ASP A 20 10.96 -10.71 -12.07
C ASP A 20 12.02 -9.62 -12.30
N TYR A 21 11.72 -8.64 -13.16
CA TYR A 21 12.58 -7.47 -13.37
C TYR A 21 12.62 -6.55 -12.15
N VAL A 22 11.46 -6.27 -11.55
CA VAL A 22 11.38 -5.47 -10.32
C VAL A 22 12.13 -6.14 -9.18
N THR A 23 12.00 -7.45 -9.01
CA THR A 23 12.75 -8.23 -8.01
C THR A 23 14.26 -8.17 -8.24
N LYS A 24 14.73 -8.21 -9.49
CA LYS A 24 16.15 -8.02 -9.81
C LYS A 24 16.64 -6.63 -9.36
N ILE A 25 15.84 -5.58 -9.56
CA ILE A 25 16.19 -4.22 -9.13
C ILE A 25 16.26 -4.15 -7.59
N ILE A 26 15.24 -4.67 -6.91
CA ILE A 26 15.16 -4.71 -5.45
C ILE A 26 16.34 -5.46 -4.82
N ASN A 27 16.79 -6.55 -5.46
CA ASN A 27 17.93 -7.32 -4.99
C ASN A 27 19.23 -6.50 -4.93
N PHE A 28 19.39 -5.45 -5.75
CA PHE A 28 20.52 -4.52 -5.59
C PHE A 28 20.39 -3.69 -4.31
N GLY A 29 19.18 -3.28 -3.93
CA GLY A 29 18.89 -2.62 -2.65
C GLY A 29 19.27 -3.50 -1.46
N TYR A 30 18.93 -4.78 -1.49
CA TYR A 30 19.32 -5.73 -0.42
C TYR A 30 20.83 -5.92 -0.32
N ARG A 31 21.55 -5.95 -1.45
CA ARG A 31 23.02 -5.97 -1.46
C ARG A 31 23.61 -4.72 -0.82
N GLY A 32 23.02 -3.54 -1.09
CA GLY A 32 23.42 -2.29 -0.44
C GLY A 32 23.17 -2.31 1.06
N ALA A 33 22.02 -2.81 1.49
CA ALA A 33 21.70 -2.98 2.91
C ALA A 33 22.67 -3.94 3.62
N ALA A 34 23.06 -5.04 2.98
CA ALA A 34 24.01 -6.00 3.55
C ALA A 34 25.41 -5.39 3.84
N VAL A 35 25.81 -4.34 3.12
CA VAL A 35 27.06 -3.61 3.40
C VAL A 35 26.97 -2.82 4.71
N VAL A 36 25.77 -2.32 5.05
CA VAL A 36 25.53 -1.49 6.25
C VAL A 36 25.23 -2.34 7.47
N TYR A 37 24.39 -3.36 7.31
CA TYR A 37 23.84 -4.15 8.43
C TYR A 37 24.52 -5.52 8.60
N GLY A 38 25.37 -5.95 7.66
CA GLY A 38 25.96 -7.29 7.66
C GLY A 38 25.04 -8.35 7.06
N ASP A 39 25.37 -9.62 7.27
CA ASP A 39 24.62 -10.73 6.68
C ASP A 39 23.16 -10.75 7.21
N PRO A 40 22.16 -10.77 6.29
CA PRO A 40 20.75 -10.98 6.58
C PRO A 40 20.40 -11.95 7.71
N THR A 41 21.12 -13.07 7.76
CA THR A 41 20.86 -14.21 8.65
C THR A 41 21.32 -13.96 10.08
N MET A 42 22.16 -12.96 10.30
CA MET A 42 22.73 -12.62 11.61
C MET A 42 22.04 -11.42 12.28
N VAL A 43 21.06 -10.80 11.63
CA VAL A 43 20.33 -9.63 12.15
C VAL A 43 19.12 -10.08 12.97
N LEU A 44 18.93 -9.51 14.18
CA LEU A 44 17.84 -9.88 15.10
C LEU A 44 16.43 -9.66 14.49
N HIS A 45 16.27 -8.63 13.66
CA HIS A 45 15.02 -8.32 12.95
C HIS A 45 15.29 -8.00 11.45
N PRO A 46 15.54 -9.03 10.61
CA PRO A 46 15.93 -8.84 9.21
C PRO A 46 14.88 -8.09 8.40
N PHE A 47 13.60 -8.40 8.62
CA PHE A 47 12.47 -7.81 7.88
C PHE A 47 12.44 -6.28 7.98
N VAL A 48 12.61 -5.74 9.20
CA VAL A 48 12.52 -4.30 9.44
C VAL A 48 13.75 -3.60 8.84
N MET A 49 14.95 -4.11 9.09
CA MET A 49 16.18 -3.47 8.60
C MET A 49 16.27 -3.49 7.07
N MET A 50 15.89 -4.60 6.44
CA MET A 50 15.88 -4.70 4.98
C MET A 50 14.76 -3.91 4.33
N GLY A 51 13.54 -3.99 4.88
CA GLY A 51 12.38 -3.27 4.34
C GLY A 51 12.58 -1.75 4.38
N LEU A 52 13.11 -1.23 5.49
CA LEU A 52 13.39 0.21 5.62
C LEU A 52 14.52 0.67 4.70
N SER A 53 15.56 -0.17 4.54
CA SER A 53 16.65 0.12 3.59
C SER A 53 16.17 0.14 2.14
N LEU A 54 15.21 -0.73 1.82
CA LEU A 54 14.60 -0.77 0.50
C LEU A 54 13.85 0.54 0.19
N LEU A 55 13.17 1.14 1.17
CA LEU A 55 12.51 2.44 1.00
C LEU A 55 13.51 3.55 0.65
N ILE A 56 14.70 3.57 1.28
CA ILE A 56 15.76 4.54 0.95
C ILE A 56 16.25 4.33 -0.48
N TYR A 57 16.50 3.07 -0.86
CA TYR A 57 16.94 2.70 -2.20
C TYR A 57 15.91 3.05 -3.28
N VAL A 58 14.63 2.72 -3.06
CA VAL A 58 13.54 3.08 -3.96
C VAL A 58 13.40 4.59 -4.07
N GLY A 59 13.52 5.34 -2.97
CA GLY A 59 13.54 6.81 -2.99
C GLY A 59 14.65 7.39 -3.86
N ALA A 60 15.85 6.80 -3.82
CA ALA A 60 16.98 7.18 -4.68
C ALA A 60 16.66 6.95 -6.16
N ILE A 61 16.15 5.75 -6.51
CA ILE A 61 15.76 5.41 -7.89
C ILE A 61 14.65 6.34 -8.37
N MET A 62 13.62 6.56 -7.56
CA MET A 62 12.48 7.39 -7.92
C MET A 62 12.92 8.83 -8.22
N SER A 63 13.86 9.37 -7.45
CA SER A 63 14.43 10.69 -7.71
C SER A 63 15.26 10.74 -9.00
N ILE A 64 16.04 9.70 -9.30
CA ILE A 64 16.73 9.57 -10.59
C ILE A 64 15.72 9.52 -11.75
N LEU A 65 14.65 8.74 -11.64
CA LEU A 65 13.60 8.66 -12.65
C LEU A 65 12.88 10.00 -12.84
N TYR A 66 12.68 10.74 -11.75
CA TYR A 66 12.07 12.07 -11.76
C TYR A 66 12.98 13.12 -12.41
N TYR A 67 14.30 13.00 -12.20
CA TYR A 67 15.31 13.82 -12.86
C TYR A 67 15.30 13.63 -14.38
N PHE A 68 15.25 12.39 -14.86
CA PHE A 68 15.16 12.10 -16.29
C PHE A 68 13.81 12.42 -16.94
N GLY A 69 12.76 12.61 -16.14
CA GLY A 69 11.41 12.85 -16.65
C GLY A 69 10.61 11.57 -16.90
N VAL A 70 11.14 10.39 -16.53
CA VAL A 70 10.50 9.09 -16.79
C VAL A 70 9.22 8.95 -15.97
N THR A 71 9.27 9.32 -14.68
CA THR A 71 8.10 9.29 -13.78
C THR A 71 6.95 10.11 -14.35
N GLN A 72 7.25 11.28 -14.92
CA GLN A 72 6.28 12.20 -15.50
C GLN A 72 5.64 11.62 -16.76
N LEU A 73 6.42 10.95 -17.62
CA LEU A 73 5.91 10.29 -18.82
C LEU A 73 4.99 9.13 -18.47
N VAL A 74 5.39 8.29 -17.51
CA VAL A 74 4.59 7.15 -17.06
C VAL A 74 3.31 7.63 -16.37
N ALA A 75 3.40 8.62 -15.48
CA ALA A 75 2.24 9.23 -14.83
C ALA A 75 1.25 9.81 -15.84
N ALA A 76 1.74 10.55 -16.84
CA ALA A 76 0.89 11.13 -17.87
C ALA A 76 0.20 10.06 -18.74
N LYS A 77 0.91 8.98 -19.10
CA LYS A 77 0.33 7.85 -19.86
C LYS A 77 -0.71 7.09 -19.05
N LEU A 78 -0.44 6.82 -17.77
CA LEU A 78 -1.40 6.17 -16.86
C LEU A 78 -2.64 7.06 -16.66
N ALA A 79 -2.43 8.36 -16.43
CA ALA A 79 -3.51 9.31 -16.26
C ALA A 79 -4.35 9.44 -17.53
N TRP A 80 -3.72 9.46 -18.71
CA TRP A 80 -4.45 9.46 -19.97
C TRP A 80 -5.28 8.18 -20.15
N ALA A 81 -4.71 7.01 -19.88
CA ALA A 81 -5.41 5.73 -20.01
C ALA A 81 -6.63 5.67 -19.07
N MET A 82 -6.47 6.08 -17.82
CA MET A 82 -7.56 6.12 -16.85
C MET A 82 -8.64 7.16 -17.21
N ALA A 83 -8.24 8.35 -17.67
CA ALA A 83 -9.19 9.38 -18.12
C ALA A 83 -10.04 8.90 -19.31
N VAL A 84 -9.45 8.15 -20.25
CA VAL A 84 -10.17 7.55 -21.38
C VAL A 84 -11.14 6.46 -20.92
N VAL A 85 -10.72 5.60 -19.99
CA VAL A 85 -11.54 4.47 -19.52
C VAL A 85 -12.68 4.93 -18.61
N MET A 86 -12.47 5.98 -17.80
CA MET A 86 -13.38 6.37 -16.72
C MET A 86 -14.11 7.70 -16.95
N GLY A 87 -13.74 8.46 -17.98
CA GLY A 87 -14.32 9.78 -18.25
C GLY A 87 -14.02 10.81 -17.15
N THR A 88 -12.88 10.68 -16.46
CA THR A 88 -12.48 11.56 -15.34
C THR A 88 -11.68 12.77 -15.80
N THR A 89 -11.59 13.78 -14.94
CA THR A 89 -10.77 14.97 -15.23
C THR A 89 -9.28 14.63 -15.20
N ALA A 90 -8.48 15.41 -15.93
CA ALA A 90 -7.03 15.23 -15.99
C ALA A 90 -6.36 15.35 -14.62
N ILE A 91 -6.84 16.27 -13.77
CA ILE A 91 -6.24 16.58 -12.47
C ILE A 91 -6.47 15.44 -11.47
N GLU A 92 -7.68 14.90 -11.39
CA GLU A 92 -8.00 13.76 -10.52
C GLU A 92 -7.17 12.54 -10.89
N THR A 93 -7.11 12.26 -12.18
CA THR A 93 -6.45 11.07 -12.69
C THR A 93 -4.94 11.16 -12.53
N MET A 94 -4.37 12.36 -12.71
CA MET A 94 -2.96 12.61 -12.42
C MET A 94 -2.65 12.54 -10.92
N GLY A 95 -3.54 13.00 -10.05
CA GLY A 95 -3.39 12.87 -8.60
C GLY A 95 -3.34 11.40 -8.16
N VAL A 96 -4.22 10.56 -8.69
CA VAL A 96 -4.23 9.12 -8.41
C VAL A 96 -3.00 8.42 -9.00
N ALA A 97 -2.64 8.71 -10.24
CA ALA A 97 -1.44 8.15 -10.88
C ALA A 97 -0.15 8.55 -10.13
N ALA A 98 -0.04 9.82 -9.72
CA ALA A 98 1.09 10.28 -8.92
C ALA A 98 1.16 9.58 -7.55
N ASN A 99 0.01 9.32 -6.91
CA ASN A 99 -0.06 8.61 -5.63
C ASN A 99 0.49 7.18 -5.76
N ILE A 100 0.13 6.47 -6.82
CA ILE A 100 0.62 5.11 -7.08
C ILE A 100 2.12 5.11 -7.36
N MET A 101 2.62 6.09 -8.11
CA MET A 101 4.04 6.18 -8.42
C MET A 101 4.88 6.57 -7.20
N LEU A 102 4.38 7.46 -6.35
CA LEU A 102 5.10 7.97 -5.16
C LEU A 102 5.14 6.95 -4.02
N ASN A 103 4.13 6.07 -3.89
CA ASN A 103 4.09 5.08 -2.80
C ASN A 103 4.93 3.83 -3.07
N GLY A 104 5.48 3.65 -4.28
CA GLY A 104 6.51 2.64 -4.58
C GLY A 104 6.13 1.19 -4.25
N ALA A 105 5.43 0.51 -5.16
CA ALA A 105 4.98 -0.87 -4.99
C ALA A 105 5.95 -1.93 -5.55
N PRO A 106 6.31 -3.01 -4.81
CA PRO A 106 7.03 -4.14 -5.39
C PRO A 106 6.42 -5.54 -5.16
N ALA A 107 6.73 -6.46 -6.10
CA ALA A 107 6.37 -7.89 -6.22
C ALA A 107 4.99 -8.18 -6.87
N GLN A 108 4.92 -9.24 -7.68
CA GLN A 108 3.89 -9.53 -8.69
C GLN A 108 2.43 -9.20 -8.31
N HIS A 109 2.03 -9.54 -7.08
CA HIS A 109 0.67 -9.31 -6.59
C HIS A 109 0.46 -7.87 -6.14
N LEU A 110 1.37 -7.31 -5.34
CA LEU A 110 1.44 -5.89 -4.99
C LEU A 110 1.40 -4.98 -6.22
N LEU A 111 2.16 -5.32 -7.26
CA LEU A 111 2.16 -4.58 -8.53
C LEU A 111 0.79 -4.62 -9.24
N SER A 112 0.18 -5.80 -9.30
CA SER A 112 -1.14 -5.96 -9.93
C SER A 112 -2.22 -5.15 -9.20
N GLY A 113 -2.15 -5.07 -7.87
CA GLY A 113 -3.10 -4.30 -7.07
C GLY A 113 -2.85 -2.82 -7.07
N ALA A 114 -1.60 -2.37 -7.07
CA ALA A 114 -1.27 -0.97 -7.26
C ALA A 114 -1.93 -0.45 -8.55
N VAL A 115 -1.83 -1.23 -9.65
CA VAL A 115 -2.50 -0.91 -10.92
C VAL A 115 -4.02 -0.98 -10.81
N MET A 116 -4.59 -1.94 -10.08
CA MET A 116 -6.05 -2.06 -9.87
C MET A 116 -6.62 -1.02 -8.89
N SER A 117 -5.81 -0.48 -7.99
CA SER A 117 -6.23 0.48 -6.96
C SER A 117 -6.58 1.84 -7.56
N ALA A 118 -5.90 2.24 -8.64
CA ALA A 118 -6.15 3.49 -9.36
C ALA A 118 -7.61 3.61 -9.83
N PRO A 119 -8.11 2.69 -10.68
CA PRO A 119 -9.49 2.73 -11.13
C PRO A 119 -10.48 2.48 -9.97
N ALA A 120 -10.15 1.59 -9.02
CA ALA A 120 -11.04 1.30 -7.89
C ALA A 120 -11.26 2.53 -7.00
N THR A 121 -10.20 3.32 -6.74
CA THR A 121 -10.26 4.54 -5.93
C THR A 121 -11.17 5.58 -6.57
N ILE A 122 -11.04 5.79 -7.89
CA ILE A 122 -11.90 6.71 -8.63
C ILE A 122 -13.35 6.25 -8.62
N ALA A 123 -13.59 4.95 -8.87
CA ALA A 123 -14.94 4.40 -8.87
C ALA A 123 -15.63 4.61 -7.51
N ILE A 124 -14.95 4.28 -6.40
CA ILE A 124 -15.49 4.48 -5.05
C ILE A 124 -15.68 5.97 -4.75
N ALA A 125 -14.74 6.83 -5.14
CA ALA A 125 -14.85 8.27 -4.93
C ALA A 125 -16.09 8.84 -5.64
N LYS A 126 -16.31 8.50 -6.92
CA LYS A 126 -17.48 8.95 -7.69
C LYS A 126 -18.80 8.33 -7.23
N LEU A 127 -18.78 7.11 -6.71
CA LEU A 127 -19.97 6.48 -6.11
C LEU A 127 -20.33 7.15 -4.78
N SER A 128 -19.33 7.49 -3.97
CA SER A 128 -19.52 8.13 -2.66
C SER A 128 -19.90 9.60 -2.81
N TRP A 129 -19.26 10.31 -3.73
CA TRP A 129 -19.50 11.72 -3.99
C TRP A 129 -19.47 12.01 -5.50
N PRO A 130 -20.62 11.94 -6.17
CA PRO A 130 -20.71 12.18 -7.61
C PRO A 130 -20.34 13.62 -7.97
N GLU A 131 -19.66 13.79 -9.09
CA GLU A 131 -19.42 15.12 -9.66
C GLU A 131 -20.75 15.74 -10.11
N THR A 132 -21.10 16.88 -9.52
CA THR A 132 -22.33 17.63 -9.86
C THR A 132 -22.09 18.77 -10.83
N THR A 133 -20.83 19.15 -11.04
CA THR A 133 -20.44 20.31 -11.87
C THR A 133 -19.81 19.81 -13.17
N PRO A 134 -20.29 20.25 -14.35
CA PRO A 134 -19.64 19.91 -15.61
C PRO A 134 -18.34 20.72 -15.74
N GLU A 135 -17.22 20.17 -15.28
CA GLU A 135 -15.91 20.79 -15.50
C GLU A 135 -15.32 20.48 -16.88
N ARG A 136 -14.62 21.49 -17.37
CA ARG A 136 -14.15 21.68 -18.73
C ARG A 136 -12.73 21.12 -18.90
N SER A 137 -12.61 19.84 -19.21
CA SER A 137 -11.84 19.32 -20.36
C SER A 137 -11.65 17.81 -20.26
N LEU A 138 -12.53 17.11 -20.98
CA LEU A 138 -12.31 15.74 -21.41
C LEU A 138 -10.96 15.67 -22.13
N THR A 139 -9.97 15.01 -21.55
CA THR A 139 -8.71 14.54 -22.19
C THR A 139 -7.74 15.57 -22.79
N LYS A 140 -8.14 16.82 -23.07
CA LYS A 140 -7.32 17.79 -23.83
C LYS A 140 -6.13 18.36 -23.05
N ASP A 141 -6.16 18.31 -21.72
CA ASP A 141 -5.15 18.95 -20.86
C ASP A 141 -4.20 18.00 -20.14
N VAL A 142 -4.37 16.67 -20.25
CA VAL A 142 -3.47 15.69 -19.59
C VAL A 142 -2.03 15.84 -20.10
N GLY A 143 -1.86 16.13 -21.40
CA GLY A 143 -0.55 16.39 -22.02
C GLY A 143 0.04 17.78 -21.73
N THR A 144 -0.78 18.71 -21.20
CA THR A 144 -0.40 20.11 -20.97
C THR A 144 0.07 20.35 -19.53
N ILE A 145 -0.20 19.42 -18.60
CA ILE A 145 0.27 19.49 -17.23
C ILE A 145 1.77 19.17 -17.21
N LYS A 146 2.59 20.23 -17.26
CA LYS A 146 4.04 20.14 -17.08
C LYS A 146 4.33 19.78 -15.63
N LEU A 147 4.43 18.48 -15.35
CA LEU A 147 5.08 18.01 -14.13
C LEU A 147 6.53 18.52 -14.14
N SER A 148 6.89 19.31 -13.13
CA SER A 148 8.25 19.85 -13.03
C SER A 148 9.25 18.69 -13.04
N LYS A 149 10.31 18.80 -13.83
CA LYS A 149 11.46 17.89 -13.67
C LYS A 149 12.19 18.24 -12.37
N GLY A 150 12.96 17.28 -11.84
CA GLY A 150 13.88 17.56 -10.74
C GLY A 150 14.83 18.71 -11.13
N GLN A 151 14.99 19.70 -10.26
CA GLN A 151 15.88 20.86 -10.50
C GLN A 151 17.35 20.56 -10.20
N GLU A 152 17.67 19.29 -9.97
CA GLU A 152 18.99 18.80 -9.59
C GLU A 152 20.00 19.03 -10.71
N ARG A 153 21.28 19.21 -10.38
CA ARG A 153 22.31 19.53 -11.37
C ARG A 153 22.82 18.28 -12.06
N ASN A 154 22.77 17.13 -11.39
CA ASN A 154 23.22 15.85 -11.93
C ASN A 154 22.47 14.66 -11.31
N VAL A 155 22.65 13.49 -11.90
CA VAL A 155 22.00 12.23 -11.49
C VAL A 155 22.39 11.81 -10.06
N PHE A 156 23.64 12.06 -9.65
CA PHE A 156 24.11 11.72 -8.31
C PHE A 156 23.48 12.62 -7.23
N GLU A 157 23.31 13.90 -7.53
CA GLU A 157 22.61 14.86 -6.66
C GLU A 157 21.13 14.49 -6.53
N ALA A 158 20.48 14.11 -7.63
CA ALA A 158 19.12 13.59 -7.60
C ALA A 158 19.02 12.32 -6.72
N ALA A 159 19.93 11.36 -6.89
CA ALA A 159 19.95 10.15 -6.08
C ALA A 159 20.16 10.45 -4.58
N ALA A 160 21.08 11.36 -4.26
CA ALA A 160 21.38 11.77 -2.89
C ALA A 160 20.19 12.47 -2.22
N ASN A 161 19.56 13.43 -2.91
CA ASN A 161 18.38 14.13 -2.40
C ASN A 161 17.18 13.18 -2.23
N GLY A 162 16.98 12.26 -3.18
CA GLY A 162 15.96 11.21 -3.10
C GLY A 162 16.15 10.30 -1.88
N SER A 163 17.39 9.85 -1.65
CA SER A 163 17.76 9.04 -0.48
C SER A 163 17.55 9.81 0.82
N ALA A 164 17.90 11.10 0.86
CA ALA A 164 17.76 11.94 2.05
C ALA A 164 16.28 12.18 2.41
N VAL A 165 15.43 12.44 1.42
CA VAL A 165 13.98 12.59 1.61
C VAL A 165 13.39 11.27 2.09
N ALA A 166 13.74 10.15 1.44
CA ALA A 166 13.29 8.81 1.85
C ALA A 166 13.77 8.43 3.26
N GLY A 167 15.00 8.82 3.64
CA GLY A 167 15.52 8.60 4.99
C GLY A 167 14.67 9.26 6.08
N ARG A 168 14.16 10.48 5.83
CA ARG A 168 13.21 11.14 6.74
C ARG A 168 11.88 10.38 6.81
N THR A 169 11.35 9.94 5.67
CA THR A 169 10.12 9.12 5.63
C THR A 169 10.29 7.82 6.41
N VAL A 170 11.43 7.15 6.26
CA VAL A 170 11.78 5.92 6.98
C VAL A 170 11.81 6.16 8.48
N MET A 171 12.42 7.26 8.94
CA MET A 171 12.41 7.61 10.36
C MET A 171 10.98 7.79 10.88
N THR A 172 10.11 8.47 10.12
CA THR A 172 8.69 8.63 10.48
C THR A 172 7.97 7.29 10.55
N VAL A 173 8.19 6.38 9.60
CA VAL A 173 7.59 5.03 9.60
C VAL A 173 8.01 4.26 10.85
N VAL A 174 9.29 4.27 11.21
CA VAL A 174 9.81 3.58 12.41
C VAL A 174 9.19 4.14 13.69
N VAL A 175 9.19 5.47 13.84
CA VAL A 175 8.65 6.14 15.03
C VAL A 175 7.15 5.83 15.18
N ASN A 176 6.38 5.92 14.09
CA ASN A 176 4.96 5.61 14.11
C ASN A 176 4.73 4.13 14.43
N TYR A 177 5.50 3.21 13.84
CA TYR A 177 5.36 1.78 14.08
C TYR A 177 5.59 1.42 15.56
N ILE A 178 6.66 1.94 16.18
CA ILE A 178 6.95 1.73 17.60
C ILE A 178 5.82 2.29 18.47
N SER A 179 5.32 3.49 18.15
CA SER A 179 4.21 4.12 18.88
C SER A 179 2.93 3.29 18.81
N PHE A 180 2.52 2.87 17.60
CA PHE A 180 1.32 2.05 17.40
C PHE A 180 1.44 0.68 18.06
N MET A 181 2.60 0.02 17.95
CA MET A 181 2.81 -1.28 18.62
C MET A 181 2.73 -1.16 20.13
N SER A 182 3.30 -0.10 20.71
CA SER A 182 3.24 0.12 22.16
C SER A 182 1.81 0.30 22.63
N ILE A 183 1.00 1.07 21.88
CA ILE A 183 -0.42 1.25 22.18
C ILE A 183 -1.18 -0.08 22.01
N LEU A 184 -0.89 -0.85 20.96
CA LEU A 184 -1.53 -2.14 20.72
C LEU A 184 -1.27 -3.14 21.85
N TYR A 185 -0.02 -3.28 22.29
CA TYR A 185 0.32 -4.14 23.43
C TYR A 185 -0.34 -3.65 24.73
N PHE A 186 -0.45 -2.33 24.93
CA PHE A 186 -1.18 -1.78 26.06
C PHE A 186 -2.68 -2.11 26.00
N VAL A 187 -3.29 -2.02 24.81
CA VAL A 187 -4.70 -2.40 24.60
C VAL A 187 -4.89 -3.90 24.82
N ASP A 188 -4.01 -4.76 24.29
CA ASP A 188 -4.07 -6.20 24.50
C ASP A 188 -3.95 -6.58 25.98
N ALA A 189 -3.02 -5.97 26.72
CA ALA A 189 -2.87 -6.20 28.15
C ALA A 189 -4.13 -5.76 28.92
N THR A 190 -4.72 -4.62 28.54
CA THR A 190 -5.95 -4.11 29.14
C THR A 190 -7.14 -5.04 28.84
N LEU A 191 -7.29 -5.47 27.59
CA LEU A 191 -8.34 -6.40 27.17
C LEU A 191 -8.19 -7.76 27.85
N SER A 192 -6.98 -8.29 27.94
CA SER A 192 -6.71 -9.55 28.62
C SER A 192 -7.01 -9.46 30.11
N TRP A 193 -6.71 -8.32 30.75
CA TRP A 193 -7.08 -8.06 32.15
C TRP A 193 -8.60 -8.05 32.35
N PHE A 194 -9.36 -7.35 31.50
CA PHE A 194 -10.83 -7.35 31.54
C PHE A 194 -11.39 -8.75 31.22
N GLY A 195 -10.83 -9.41 30.22
CA GLY A 195 -11.16 -10.76 29.80
C GLY A 195 -11.03 -11.76 30.95
N GLY A 196 -9.91 -11.71 31.68
CA GLY A 196 -9.70 -12.53 32.88
C GLY A 196 -10.76 -12.31 33.96
N ARG A 197 -11.31 -11.09 34.10
CA ARG A 197 -12.40 -10.80 35.06
C ARG A 197 -13.75 -11.41 34.66
N VAL A 198 -14.01 -11.54 33.37
CA VAL A 198 -15.26 -12.13 32.84
C VAL A 198 -15.12 -13.62 32.51
N GLY A 199 -13.98 -14.25 32.85
CA GLY A 199 -13.70 -15.66 32.57
C GLY A 199 -13.27 -15.95 31.12
N PHE A 200 -12.87 -14.93 30.36
CA PHE A 200 -12.46 -15.02 28.97
C PHE A 200 -11.05 -14.42 28.75
N PRO A 201 -9.97 -15.10 29.19
CA PRO A 201 -8.60 -14.55 29.14
C PRO A 201 -8.04 -14.41 27.72
N GLU A 202 -8.67 -15.06 26.72
CA GLU A 202 -8.31 -14.99 25.31
C GLU A 202 -8.74 -13.67 24.62
N LEU A 203 -9.36 -12.75 25.38
CA LEU A 203 -9.76 -11.45 24.84
C LEU A 203 -8.53 -10.62 24.45
N SER A 204 -8.31 -10.48 23.15
CA SER A 204 -7.28 -9.63 22.55
C SER A 204 -7.85 -8.71 21.49
N PHE A 205 -7.06 -7.71 21.10
CA PHE A 205 -7.36 -6.82 19.99
C PHE A 205 -7.53 -7.59 18.68
N GLU A 206 -6.66 -8.58 18.42
CA GLU A 206 -6.83 -9.47 17.27
C GLU A 206 -8.17 -10.22 17.32
N TRP A 207 -8.56 -10.73 18.49
CA TRP A 207 -9.84 -11.42 18.65
C TRP A 207 -11.00 -10.47 18.33
N LEU A 208 -10.95 -9.22 18.81
CA LEU A 208 -11.96 -8.21 18.52
C LEU A 208 -12.04 -7.91 17.01
N CYS A 209 -10.89 -7.69 16.36
CA CYS A 209 -10.82 -7.51 14.91
C CYS A 209 -11.45 -8.69 14.16
N SER A 210 -11.24 -9.92 14.64
CA SER A 210 -11.77 -11.12 14.02
C SER A 210 -13.30 -11.16 13.95
N TYR A 211 -13.99 -10.57 14.93
CA TYR A 211 -15.45 -10.50 14.97
C TYR A 211 -15.99 -9.25 14.26
N ILE A 212 -15.37 -8.09 14.49
CA ILE A 212 -15.80 -6.82 13.87
C ILE A 212 -15.72 -6.90 12.34
N PHE A 213 -14.61 -7.43 11.81
CA PHE A 213 -14.37 -7.50 10.37
C PHE A 213 -14.80 -8.83 9.73
N TYR A 214 -15.43 -9.73 10.50
CA TYR A 214 -15.96 -10.99 9.97
C TYR A 214 -16.94 -10.77 8.79
N PRO A 215 -17.93 -9.86 8.87
CA PRO A 215 -18.86 -9.64 7.77
C PRO A 215 -18.16 -9.16 6.49
N VAL A 216 -17.12 -8.33 6.65
CA VAL A 216 -16.32 -7.82 5.51
C VAL A 216 -15.57 -8.97 4.84
N ALA A 217 -14.91 -9.84 5.62
CA ALA A 217 -14.22 -11.01 5.10
C ALA A 217 -15.17 -11.97 4.37
N PHE A 218 -16.38 -12.16 4.91
CA PHE A 218 -17.41 -13.01 4.31
C PHE A 218 -17.95 -12.44 2.99
N ILE A 219 -18.27 -11.14 2.94
CA ILE A 219 -18.78 -10.46 1.73
C ILE A 219 -17.77 -10.51 0.58
N ILE A 220 -16.47 -10.48 0.88
CA ILE A 220 -15.40 -10.57 -0.12
C ILE A 220 -15.27 -11.99 -0.70
N GLY A 221 -15.98 -12.99 -0.13
CA GLY A 221 -16.07 -14.34 -0.66
C GLY A 221 -15.00 -15.30 -0.14
N ILE A 222 -14.48 -15.04 1.07
CA ILE A 222 -13.56 -15.94 1.76
C ILE A 222 -14.35 -17.13 2.33
N GLU A 223 -13.73 -18.31 2.37
CA GLU A 223 -14.36 -19.49 2.95
C GLU A 223 -14.65 -19.28 4.45
N VAL A 224 -15.84 -19.68 4.90
CA VAL A 224 -16.33 -19.48 6.28
C VAL A 224 -15.33 -19.95 7.34
N ASN A 225 -14.63 -21.05 7.07
CA ASN A 225 -13.61 -21.63 7.94
C ASN A 225 -12.39 -20.71 8.14
N GLN A 226 -12.06 -19.90 7.14
CA GLN A 226 -10.92 -18.98 7.11
C GLN A 226 -11.30 -17.52 7.37
N CYS A 227 -12.60 -17.16 7.28
CA CYS A 227 -13.09 -15.79 7.45
C CYS A 227 -12.61 -15.15 8.74
N ARG A 228 -12.60 -15.88 9.85
CA ARG A 228 -12.18 -15.32 11.14
C ARG A 228 -10.70 -14.93 11.15
N GLN A 229 -9.84 -15.70 10.50
CA GLN A 229 -8.41 -15.40 10.46
C GLN A 229 -8.11 -14.23 9.50
N ILE A 230 -8.77 -14.17 8.33
CA ILE A 230 -8.61 -13.02 7.44
C ILE A 230 -9.23 -11.75 8.02
N ALA A 231 -10.35 -11.85 8.75
CA ALA A 231 -10.92 -10.71 9.46
C ALA A 231 -9.93 -10.10 10.46
N LYS A 232 -9.09 -10.91 11.12
CA LYS A 232 -7.98 -10.39 11.96
C LYS A 232 -7.03 -9.54 11.13
N VAL A 233 -6.53 -10.08 10.02
CA VAL A 233 -5.57 -9.39 9.15
C VAL A 233 -6.15 -8.10 8.58
N ILE A 234 -7.42 -8.12 8.15
CA ILE A 234 -8.14 -6.93 7.67
C ILE A 234 -8.24 -5.88 8.79
N GLY A 235 -8.68 -6.29 9.98
CA GLY A 235 -8.86 -5.38 11.11
C GLY A 235 -7.54 -4.76 11.58
N LEU A 236 -6.47 -5.56 11.63
CA LEU A 236 -5.12 -5.06 11.90
C LEU A 236 -4.68 -4.05 10.83
N LYS A 237 -4.88 -4.36 9.55
CA LYS A 237 -4.54 -3.43 8.46
C LYS A 237 -5.27 -2.09 8.58
N VAL A 238 -6.56 -2.10 8.92
CA VAL A 238 -7.40 -0.89 9.00
C VAL A 238 -7.12 -0.06 10.26
N LEU A 239 -6.96 -0.71 11.41
CA LEU A 239 -6.90 -0.03 12.71
C LEU A 239 -5.47 0.23 13.20
N THR A 240 -4.48 -0.51 12.69
CA THR A 240 -3.10 -0.41 13.14
C THR A 240 -2.22 0.05 11.98
N THR A 241 -1.56 -0.88 11.30
CA THR A 241 -0.68 -0.61 10.18
C THR A 241 -0.66 -1.77 9.21
N GLU A 242 -0.34 -1.45 7.95
CA GLU A 242 -0.11 -2.42 6.89
C GLU A 242 1.04 -3.39 7.22
N VAL A 243 2.16 -2.85 7.73
CA VAL A 243 3.38 -3.62 8.01
C VAL A 243 3.11 -4.76 9.00
N TYR A 244 2.36 -4.49 10.06
CA TYR A 244 2.00 -5.52 11.04
C TYR A 244 1.06 -6.58 10.48
N SER A 245 0.07 -6.14 9.70
CA SER A 245 -0.90 -7.05 9.09
C SER A 245 -0.24 -8.07 8.17
N TYR A 246 0.80 -7.67 7.42
CA TYR A 246 1.55 -8.58 6.56
C TYR A 246 2.44 -9.54 7.33
N GLN A 247 3.08 -9.09 8.42
CA GLN A 247 3.80 -10.02 9.29
C GLN A 247 2.87 -11.10 9.84
N ARG A 248 1.66 -10.70 10.26
CA ARG A 248 0.66 -11.65 10.76
C ARG A 248 0.17 -12.58 9.66
N LEU A 249 -0.04 -12.08 8.44
CA LEU A 249 -0.40 -12.88 7.29
C LEU A 249 0.70 -13.89 6.92
N GLY A 250 1.97 -13.51 7.01
CA GLY A 250 3.11 -14.42 6.79
C GLY A 250 3.15 -15.56 7.80
N GLN A 251 2.99 -15.27 9.09
CA GLN A 251 2.89 -16.30 10.15
C GLN A 251 1.75 -17.29 9.88
N LEU A 252 0.60 -16.77 9.48
CA LEU A 252 -0.57 -17.58 9.15
C LEU A 252 -0.33 -18.52 7.96
N TYR A 253 0.50 -18.11 6.99
CA TYR A 253 0.93 -18.95 5.87
C TYR A 253 1.89 -20.05 6.33
N ASP A 254 2.86 -19.71 7.18
CA ASP A 254 3.84 -20.64 7.74
C ASP A 254 3.18 -21.69 8.65
N ASP A 255 2.13 -21.30 9.38
CA ASP A 255 1.32 -22.19 10.23
C ASP A 255 0.43 -23.17 9.44
N GLY A 256 0.44 -23.11 8.10
CA GLY A 256 -0.31 -24.01 7.22
C GLY A 256 -1.83 -23.82 7.28
N LEU A 257 -2.30 -22.71 7.86
CA LEU A 257 -3.73 -22.42 8.04
C LEU A 257 -4.41 -21.85 6.77
N PHE A 258 -3.65 -21.66 5.68
CA PHE A 258 -4.11 -21.03 4.43
C PHE A 258 -3.75 -21.82 3.17
N TYR A 259 -4.77 -22.06 2.34
CA TYR A 259 -4.67 -22.76 1.05
C TYR A 259 -5.65 -22.09 0.05
N SER A 260 -5.36 -20.88 -0.42
CA SER A 260 -6.20 -20.27 -1.47
C SER A 260 -5.46 -19.20 -2.26
N ASP A 261 -5.27 -19.46 -3.56
CA ASP A 261 -4.71 -18.55 -4.57
C ASP A 261 -5.53 -17.24 -4.73
N LYS A 262 -6.74 -17.16 -4.17
CA LYS A 262 -7.65 -16.00 -4.33
C LYS A 262 -7.29 -14.78 -3.46
N LEU A 263 -6.36 -14.92 -2.52
CA LEU A 263 -5.96 -13.87 -1.58
C LEU A 263 -4.87 -12.92 -2.09
N ALA A 264 -4.31 -13.19 -3.27
CA ALA A 264 -3.40 -12.28 -3.98
C ALA A 264 -3.99 -10.87 -4.20
N VAL A 265 -5.32 -10.71 -4.14
CA VAL A 265 -6.00 -9.42 -4.25
C VAL A 265 -5.88 -8.57 -2.97
N PHE A 266 -5.79 -9.20 -1.78
CA PHE A 266 -5.61 -8.48 -0.51
C PHE A 266 -4.19 -7.96 -0.31
N ASP A 267 -3.21 -8.71 -0.83
CA ASP A 267 -1.80 -8.34 -0.88
C ASP A 267 -1.57 -7.07 -1.70
N SER A 268 -2.56 -6.67 -2.50
CA SER A 268 -2.39 -5.74 -3.61
C SER A 268 -3.01 -4.35 -3.33
N ALA A 269 -3.80 -4.22 -2.26
CA ALA A 269 -4.43 -2.96 -1.87
C ALA A 269 -3.49 -2.13 -0.99
N GLU A 270 -2.46 -1.55 -1.61
CA GLU A 270 -1.42 -0.69 -1.01
C GLU A 270 -1.92 0.70 -0.56
N SER A 271 -3.19 1.00 -0.81
CA SER A 271 -3.86 2.12 -0.17
C SER A 271 -5.26 1.67 0.19
N SER A 272 -5.53 1.39 1.46
CA SER A 272 -6.91 1.13 1.83
C SER A 272 -7.68 2.44 1.66
N PRO A 273 -8.63 2.55 0.72
CA PRO A 273 -9.52 3.70 0.68
C PRO A 273 -10.29 3.83 1.99
N ILE A 274 -10.45 2.72 2.74
CA ILE A 274 -11.13 2.65 4.03
C ILE A 274 -10.37 3.39 5.14
N SER A 275 -9.03 3.31 5.25
CA SER A 275 -8.31 4.10 6.26
C SER A 275 -8.39 5.60 5.95
N LYS A 276 -8.26 6.00 4.68
CA LYS A 276 -8.45 7.40 4.26
C LYS A 276 -9.90 7.87 4.39
N LEU A 277 -10.88 7.00 4.17
CA LEU A 277 -12.32 7.26 4.40
C LEU A 277 -12.61 7.40 5.89
N ILE A 278 -12.02 6.57 6.76
CA ILE A 278 -12.14 6.67 8.21
C ILE A 278 -11.45 7.96 8.70
N THR A 279 -10.24 8.27 8.26
CA THR A 279 -9.58 9.55 8.59
C THR A 279 -10.39 10.75 8.10
N TRP A 280 -10.99 10.68 6.90
CA TRP A 280 -11.88 11.71 6.39
C TRP A 280 -13.18 11.83 7.20
N ILE A 281 -13.83 10.72 7.56
CA ILE A 281 -15.02 10.71 8.42
C ILE A 281 -14.70 11.35 9.77
N PHE A 282 -13.56 11.01 10.40
CA PHE A 282 -13.14 11.60 11.67
C PHE A 282 -12.76 13.09 11.55
N ASP A 283 -12.26 13.55 10.41
CA ASP A 283 -11.93 14.96 10.13
C ASP A 283 -13.19 15.83 9.84
N GLN A 284 -14.32 15.20 9.51
CA GLN A 284 -15.62 15.87 9.32
C GLN A 284 -16.42 16.01 10.64
N ILE A 285 -16.14 15.20 11.66
CA ILE A 285 -16.85 15.25 12.95
C ILE A 285 -16.74 16.63 13.65
N PRO A 286 -15.58 17.32 13.68
CA PRO A 286 -15.48 18.66 14.27
C PRO A 286 -16.27 19.73 13.52
N LYS A 287 -16.50 19.54 12.21
CA LYS A 287 -17.22 20.50 11.34
C LYS A 287 -18.75 20.36 11.42
N LEU A 288 -19.24 19.29 12.03
CA LEU A 288 -20.67 19.04 12.27
C LEU A 288 -21.11 19.44 13.69
N VAL A 289 -20.16 19.84 14.55
CA VAL A 289 -20.39 20.25 15.94
C VAL A 289 -20.07 21.75 16.15
N SER A 290 -19.82 22.50 15.07
CA SER A 290 -19.74 23.97 15.03
C SER A 290 -20.75 24.52 14.02
#